data_AF-A0A8J7DAC8-F1
#
_entry.id   AF-A0A8J7DAC8-F1
#
_cell.length_a   1.000
_cell.length_b   1.000
_cell.length_c   1.000
_cell.angle_alpha   90.00
_cell.angle_beta   90.00
_cell.angle_gamma   90.00
#
_symmetry.space_group_name_H-M   'P 1'
#
loop_
_entity.id
_entity.type
_entity.pdbx_description
1 polymer ?
#
loop_
_entity_poly.entity_id
_entity_poly.type
_entity_poly.pdbx_seq_one_letter_code
_entity_poly.pdbx_strand_id
1 'polypeptide(L)'
;MALPIEEFPVPQRSQRTVEQIPTPDPTTRDPLIPKVWQREQYIGIFILFISLIAAVGLFSRRFEYALLFALSLSVVLIIFFLSV
;
A
#
# COMPACT_ATOMS: atom_id res chain seq x y z
N MET A 1 34.15 -15.13 -62.11
CA MET A 1 32.79 -14.90 -61.60
C MET A 1 32.76 -15.46 -60.20
N ALA A 2 32.82 -14.60 -59.18
CA ALA A 2 32.80 -15.00 -57.77
C ALA A 2 31.43 -14.61 -57.19
N LEU A 3 30.75 -15.56 -56.58
CA LEU A 3 29.44 -15.36 -55.96
C LEU A 3 29.59 -14.59 -54.64
N PRO A 4 28.75 -13.58 -54.35
CA PRO A 4 28.69 -12.98 -53.02
C PRO A 4 28.10 -14.01 -52.05
N ILE A 5 28.83 -14.29 -50.98
CA ILE A 5 28.35 -15.05 -49.83
C ILE A 5 27.62 -14.06 -48.93
N GLU A 6 26.29 -14.10 -48.92
CA GLU A 6 25.47 -13.41 -47.91
C GLU A 6 25.66 -14.12 -46.56
N GLU A 7 26.32 -13.42 -45.65
CA GLU A 7 26.54 -13.86 -44.28
C GLU A 7 25.21 -13.71 -43.52
N PHE A 8 24.45 -14.80 -43.39
CA PHE A 8 23.28 -14.84 -42.51
C PHE A 8 23.71 -14.46 -41.09
N PRO A 9 23.06 -13.49 -40.42
CA PRO A 9 23.42 -13.13 -39.06
C PRO A 9 23.12 -14.31 -38.14
N VAL A 10 24.16 -14.78 -37.45
CA VAL A 10 24.09 -15.82 -36.42
C VAL A 10 23.05 -15.38 -35.37
N PRO A 11 22.06 -16.21 -35.02
CA PRO A 11 21.15 -15.90 -33.91
C PRO A 11 22.00 -15.83 -32.65
N GLN A 12 22.18 -14.63 -32.11
CA GLN A 12 22.92 -14.43 -30.88
C GLN A 12 22.09 -15.08 -29.77
N ARG A 13 22.51 -16.30 -29.45
CA ARG A 13 22.10 -17.16 -28.36
C ARG A 13 21.61 -16.28 -27.20
N SER A 14 20.30 -16.31 -26.97
CA SER A 14 19.60 -15.76 -25.83
C SER A 14 20.49 -15.88 -24.61
N GLN A 15 21.18 -14.79 -24.28
CA GLN A 15 21.74 -14.62 -22.96
C GLN A 15 20.50 -14.60 -22.10
N ARG A 16 20.28 -15.69 -21.36
CA ARG A 16 19.54 -15.65 -20.10
C ARG A 16 20.23 -14.60 -19.23
N THR A 17 19.97 -13.34 -19.52
CA THR A 17 20.07 -12.27 -18.55
C THR A 17 19.02 -12.66 -17.55
N VAL A 18 19.50 -13.18 -16.42
CA VAL A 18 18.79 -13.22 -15.15
C VAL A 18 17.76 -12.11 -15.18
N GLU A 19 16.47 -12.45 -15.08
CA GLU A 19 15.45 -11.45 -14.83
C GLU A 19 15.84 -10.77 -13.52
N GLN A 20 16.61 -9.69 -13.63
CA GLN A 20 16.77 -8.73 -12.58
C GLN A 20 15.35 -8.26 -12.35
N ILE A 21 14.76 -8.70 -11.24
CA ILE A 21 13.71 -7.96 -10.55
C ILE A 21 14.12 -6.50 -10.71
N PRO A 22 13.35 -5.65 -11.43
CA PRO A 22 13.71 -4.27 -11.65
C PRO A 22 14.12 -3.70 -10.31
N THR A 23 15.42 -3.43 -10.16
CA THR A 23 15.92 -2.77 -8.97
C THR A 23 15.14 -1.46 -8.96
N PRO A 24 14.39 -1.14 -7.89
CA PRO A 24 13.57 0.06 -7.89
C PRO A 24 14.52 1.23 -8.09
N ASP A 25 14.54 1.76 -9.31
CA ASP A 25 15.28 2.94 -9.65
C ASP A 25 14.68 4.05 -8.76
N PRO A 26 15.47 4.69 -7.89
CA PRO A 26 14.97 5.76 -7.02
C PRO A 26 14.40 6.95 -7.81
N THR A 27 14.59 6.94 -9.13
CA THR A 27 14.20 7.96 -10.09
C THR A 27 13.09 7.54 -11.05
N THR A 28 12.58 6.31 -10.99
CA THR A 28 11.33 5.94 -11.69
C THR A 28 10.16 6.58 -10.94
N ARG A 29 9.96 7.86 -11.21
CA ARG A 29 8.71 8.57 -10.94
C ARG A 29 7.70 8.00 -11.91
N ASP A 30 6.97 6.99 -11.45
CA ASP A 30 5.82 6.44 -12.15
C ASP A 30 4.89 7.62 -12.54
N PRO A 31 4.79 8.00 -13.83
CA PRO A 31 4.07 9.21 -14.25
C PRO A 31 2.56 9.10 -14.06
N LEU A 32 2.07 7.89 -13.79
CA LEU A 32 0.65 7.58 -13.64
C LEU A 32 0.13 7.86 -12.23
N ILE A 33 1.01 8.13 -11.26
CA ILE A 33 0.64 8.53 -9.90
C ILE A 33 1.49 9.75 -9.52
N PRO A 34 1.00 10.99 -9.74
CA PRO A 34 1.72 12.18 -9.32
C PRO A 34 1.95 12.10 -7.80
N LYS A 35 3.22 12.06 -7.40
CA LYS A 35 3.72 11.85 -6.03
C LYS A 35 3.14 12.81 -4.97
N VAL A 36 2.51 13.90 -5.43
CA VAL A 36 1.75 14.83 -4.60
C VAL A 36 0.42 14.19 -4.21
N TRP A 37 -0.40 13.75 -5.18
CA TRP A 37 -1.77 13.21 -5.01
C TRP A 37 -1.92 12.02 -4.05
N GLN A 38 -0.87 11.22 -3.87
CA GLN A 38 -0.88 10.13 -2.87
C GLN A 38 -0.99 10.66 -1.43
N ARG A 39 -0.40 11.83 -1.14
CA ARG A 39 -0.45 12.44 0.19
C ARG A 39 -1.86 12.91 0.51
N GLU A 40 -2.52 13.59 -0.43
CA GLU A 40 -3.90 14.05 -0.23
C GLU A 40 -4.89 12.87 -0.18
N GLN A 41 -4.68 11.81 -0.96
CA GLN A 41 -5.49 10.60 -0.86
C GLN A 41 -5.35 9.93 0.51
N TYR A 42 -4.14 9.80 1.04
CA TYR A 42 -3.92 9.21 2.35
C TYR A 42 -4.60 10.02 3.46
N ILE A 43 -4.49 11.35 3.40
CA ILE A 43 -5.17 12.27 4.33
C ILE A 43 -6.70 12.16 4.19
N GLY A 44 -7.21 12.06 2.96
CA GLY A 44 -8.63 11.87 2.67
C GLY A 44 -9.18 10.57 3.26
N ILE A 45 -8.45 9.45 3.12
CA ILE A 45 -8.82 8.15 3.69
C ILE A 45 -8.82 8.21 5.22
N PHE A 46 -7.82 8.88 5.82
CA PHE A 46 -7.75 9.05 7.27
C PHE A 46 -8.96 9.82 7.82
N ILE A 47 -9.30 10.95 7.17
CA ILE A 47 -10.47 11.75 7.54
C ILE A 47 -11.78 10.97 7.32
N LEU A 48 -11.89 10.24 6.20
CA LEU A 48 -13.03 9.38 5.91
C LEU A 48 -13.23 8.32 6.99
N PHE A 49 -12.15 7.68 7.43
CA PHE A 49 -12.19 6.64 8.45
C PHE A 49 -12.66 7.18 9.80
N ILE A 50 -12.11 8.32 10.25
CA ILE A 50 -12.56 8.98 11.48
C ILE A 50 -14.01 9.41 11.36
N SER A 51 -14.40 10.01 10.23
CA SER A 51 -15.77 10.44 9.97
C SER A 51 -16.76 9.26 9.99
N LEU A 52 -16.36 8.10 9.45
CA LEU A 52 -17.18 6.89 9.50
C LEU A 52 -17.37 6.39 10.93
N ILE A 53 -16.29 6.32 11.72
CA ILE A 53 -16.38 5.95 13.14
C ILE A 53 -17.27 6.93 13.90
N ALA A 54 -17.10 8.23 13.66
CA ALA A 54 -17.91 9.27 14.27
C ALA A 54 -19.37 9.18 13.85
N ALA A 55 -19.66 8.94 12.57
CA ALA A 55 -21.02 8.80 12.05
C ALA A 55 -21.73 7.57 12.61
N VAL A 56 -21.04 6.43 12.70
CA VAL A 56 -21.56 5.22 13.38
C VAL A 56 -21.78 5.49 14.87
N GLY A 57 -20.88 6.26 15.49
CA GLY A 57 -21.00 6.83 16.83
C GLY A 57 -22.26 7.65 17.06
N LEU A 58 -22.52 8.58 16.14
CA LEU A 58 -23.58 9.57 16.22
C LEU A 58 -24.97 8.97 15.93
N PHE A 59 -25.04 7.88 15.15
CA PHE A 59 -26.30 7.35 14.65
C PHE A 59 -27.10 6.54 15.68
N SER A 60 -26.48 6.06 16.76
CA SER A 60 -27.19 5.22 17.72
C SER A 60 -26.67 5.37 19.13
N ARG A 61 -27.55 5.80 20.03
CA ARG A 61 -27.34 5.80 21.49
C ARG A 61 -26.80 4.44 22.00
N ARG A 62 -27.11 3.35 21.29
CA ARG A 62 -26.59 1.99 21.58
C ARG A 62 -25.10 1.83 21.24
N PHE A 63 -24.64 2.48 20.17
CA PHE A 63 -23.23 2.46 19.79
C PHE A 63 -22.39 3.32 20.74
N GLU A 64 -22.92 4.47 21.19
CA GLU A 64 -22.24 5.31 22.20
C GLU A 64 -21.96 4.52 23.49
N TYR A 65 -22.97 3.78 24.00
CA TYR A 65 -22.76 2.89 25.15
C TYR A 65 -21.81 1.72 24.84
N ALA A 66 -21.86 1.15 23.63
CA ALA A 66 -20.94 0.08 23.23
C ALA A 66 -19.48 0.55 23.17
N LEU A 67 -19.24 1.77 22.68
CA LEU A 67 -17.91 2.37 22.59
C LEU A 67 -17.37 2.73 23.98
N LEU A 68 -18.18 3.37 24.83
CA LEU A 68 -17.83 3.67 26.22
C LEU A 68 -17.56 2.38 27.01
N PHE A 69 -18.37 1.35 26.80
CA PHE A 69 -18.19 0.05 27.43
C PHE A 69 -16.88 -0.62 26.98
N ALA A 70 -16.61 -0.69 25.67
CA ALA A 70 -15.39 -1.28 25.14
C ALA A 70 -14.13 -0.54 25.62
N LEU A 71 -14.17 0.79 25.67
CA LEU A 71 -13.04 1.60 26.15
C LEU A 71 -12.80 1.41 27.64
N SER A 72 -13.87 1.44 28.45
CA SER A 72 -13.80 1.16 29.89
C SER A 72 -13.25 -0.25 30.15
N LEU A 73 -13.80 -1.26 29.47
CA LEU A 73 -13.37 -2.65 29.59
C LEU A 73 -11.90 -2.82 29.18
N SER A 74 -11.46 -2.17 28.10
CA SER A 74 -10.05 -2.17 27.66
C SER A 74 -9.12 -1.65 28.76
N VAL A 75 -9.45 -0.50 29.35
CA VAL A 75 -8.66 0.07 30.46
C VAL A 75 -8.60 -0.89 31.66
N VAL A 76 -9.74 -1.48 32.02
CA VAL A 76 -9.81 -2.47 33.12
C VAL A 76 -8.92 -3.68 32.84
N LEU A 77 -8.97 -4.26 31.63
CA LEU A 77 -8.13 -5.39 31.26
C LEU A 77 -6.65 -5.03 31.25
N ILE A 78 -6.28 -3.85 30.73
CA ILE A 78 -4.89 -3.38 30.73
C ILE A 78 -4.38 -3.32 32.17
N ILE A 79 -5.11 -2.67 33.08
CA ILE A 79 -4.74 -2.58 34.49
C ILE A 79 -4.62 -3.98 35.11
N PHE A 80 -5.56 -4.88 34.83
CA PHE A 80 -5.52 -6.26 35.33
C PHE A 80 -4.25 -7.00 34.89
N PHE A 81 -3.90 -6.96 33.61
CA PHE A 81 -2.69 -7.58 33.09
C PHE A 81 -1.39 -6.93 33.57
N LEU A 82 -1.41 -5.64 33.93
CA LEU A 82 -0.24 -4.96 34.50
C LEU A 82 -0.08 -5.24 36.00
N SER A 83 -1.18 -5.56 36.70
CA SER A 83 -1.20 -5.73 38.16
C SER A 83 -1.12 -7.19 38.62
N VAL A 84 -1.40 -8.16 37.74
CA VAL A 84 -1.29 -9.61 37.96
C VAL A 84 0.00 -10.12 37.33
#